data_AF-A0A3C0Q949-F1
#
_entry.id   AF-A0A3C0Q949-F1
#
_cell.length_a   1.000
_cell.length_b   1.000
_cell.length_c   1.000
_cell.angle_alpha   90.00
_cell.angle_beta   90.00
_cell.angle_gamma   90.00
#
_symmetry.space_group_name_H-M   'P 1'
#
loop_
_entity.id
_entity.type
_entity.pdbx_description
1 polymer ?
#
loop_
_entity_poly.entity_id
_entity_poly.type
_entity_poly.pdbx_seq_one_letter_code
_entity_poly.pdbx_strand_id
1 'polypeptide(L)' 'MLEHMMFKGTDAHPPGEFSRIIAENGGRENAFTSKDYTAYFQRLEKSRLAVSFELEADRMRNLHLQDKEFQKEINVVME' A
#
# COMPACT_ATOMS: atom_id res chain seq x y z
N MET A 1 11.29 0.42 4.88
CA MET A 1 11.11 -1.03 5.10
C MET A 1 9.63 -1.43 5.11
N LEU A 2 8.85 -1.20 6.18
CA LEU A 2 7.43 -1.59 6.20
C LEU A 2 6.62 -0.89 5.10
N GLU A 3 6.93 0.37 4.83
CA GLU A 3 6.32 1.17 3.75
C GLU A 3 6.37 0.49 2.38
N HIS A 4 7.48 -0.15 2.04
CA HIS A 4 7.64 -0.88 0.76
C HIS A 4 6.91 -2.22 0.77
N MET A 5 6.85 -2.88 1.93
CA MET A 5 6.13 -4.13 2.09
C MET A 5 4.62 -3.95 1.88
N MET A 6 4.08 -2.76 2.17
CA MET A 6 2.67 -2.46 1.93
C MET A 6 2.26 -2.46 0.45
N PHE A 7 3.20 -2.51 -0.50
CA PHE A 7 2.94 -2.64 -1.94
C PHE A 7 2.98 -4.08 -2.44
N LYS A 8 3.25 -5.06 -1.56
CA LYS A 8 3.32 -6.49 -1.92
C LYS A 8 1.95 -7.17 -2.01
N GLY A 9 0.86 -6.41 -1.82
CA GLY A 9 -0.50 -6.85 -2.07
C GLY A 9 -1.05 -7.85 -1.06
N THR A 10 -2.23 -8.35 -1.38
CA THR A 10 -3.03 -9.33 -0.65
C THR A 10 -3.52 -10.41 -1.62
N ASP A 11 -4.22 -11.43 -1.12
CA ASP A 11 -4.91 -12.40 -1.98
C ASP A 11 -5.97 -11.75 -2.88
N ALA A 12 -6.67 -10.73 -2.36
CA ALA A 12 -7.74 -10.03 -3.10
C ALA A 12 -7.19 -8.97 -4.06
N HIS A 13 -6.05 -8.35 -3.71
CA HIS A 13 -5.40 -7.30 -4.48
C HIS A 13 -3.88 -7.58 -4.60
N PRO A 14 -3.47 -8.40 -5.59
CA PRO A 14 -2.08 -8.64 -5.94
C PRO A 14 -1.19 -7.38 -6.03
N PRO A 15 0.15 -7.53 -5.96
CA PRO A 15 1.08 -6.40 -6.07
C PRO A 15 0.76 -5.47 -7.25
N GLY A 16 0.68 -4.17 -6.98
CA GLY A 16 0.38 -3.13 -7.97
C GLY A 16 -1.10 -2.96 -8.32
N GLU A 17 -1.98 -3.88 -7.93
CA GLU A 17 -3.42 -3.76 -8.19
C GLU A 17 -4.06 -2.62 -7.41
N PHE A 18 -3.66 -2.45 -6.14
CA PHE A 18 -4.10 -1.32 -5.31
C PHE A 18 -3.87 0.01 -6.04
N SER A 19 -2.63 0.28 -6.46
CA SER A 19 -2.24 1.52 -7.15
C SER A 19 -2.99 1.69 -8.48
N ARG A 20 -3.20 0.60 -9.22
CA ARG A 20 -3.97 0.60 -10.47
C ARG A 20 -5.42 1.03 -10.23
N ILE A 21 -6.10 0.43 -9.25
CA ILE A 21 -7.50 0.75 -8.92
C ILE A 21 -7.64 2.20 -8.47
N ILE A 22 -6.70 2.70 -7.64
CA ILE A 22 -6.69 4.11 -7.22
C ILE A 22 -6.55 5.03 -8.43
N ALA A 23 -5.61 4.74 -9.35
CA ALA A 23 -5.39 5.54 -10.55
C ALA A 23 -6.60 5.51 -11.51
N GLU A 24 -7.25 4.36 -11.69
CA GLU A 24 -8.47 4.21 -12.50
C GLU A 24 -9.65 5.02 -11.94
N ASN A 25 -9.67 5.24 -10.63
CA ASN A 25 -10.65 6.11 -9.96
C ASN A 25 -10.22 7.59 -9.93
N GLY A 26 -9.19 7.97 -10.70
CA GLY A 26 -8.66 9.33 -10.78
C GLY A 26 -7.91 9.78 -9.52
N GLY A 27 -7.57 8.84 -8.64
CA GLY A 27 -6.92 9.08 -7.38
C GLY A 27 -5.40 9.14 -7.48
N ARG A 28 -4.79 9.60 -6.39
CA ARG A 28 -3.35 9.50 -6.17
C ARG A 28 -3.10 8.98 -4.77
N GLU A 29 -2.08 8.16 -4.63
CA GLU A 29 -1.65 7.63 -3.35
C GLU A 29 -0.21 8.01 -3.06
N ASN A 30 0.14 8.02 -1.77
CA ASN A 30 1.52 8.02 -1.34
C ASN A 30 1.61 7.52 0.11
N ALA A 31 2.84 7.34 0.56
CA ALA A 31 3.16 7.08 1.95
C ALA A 31 4.33 7.95 2.39
N PHE A 32 4.47 8.12 3.71
CA PHE A 32 5.69 8.64 4.30
C PHE A 32 5.83 8.14 5.73
N THR A 33 7.08 7.94 6.14
CA THR A 33 7.44 7.55 7.50
C THR A 33 8.09 8.71 8.25
N SER A 34 7.57 9.01 9.43
CA SER A 34 8.15 9.92 10.42
C SER A 34 8.80 9.12 11.55
N LYS A 35 9.34 9.82 12.56
CA LYS A 35 9.92 9.18 13.74
C LYS A 35 8.91 8.34 14.53
N ASP A 36 7.68 8.83 14.63
CA ASP A 36 6.69 8.28 15.57
C ASP A 36 5.51 7.59 14.87
N TYR A 37 5.42 7.69 13.54
CA TYR A 37 4.33 7.10 12.77
C TYR A 37 4.69 6.94 11.29
N THR A 38 4.00 6.03 10.62
CA THR A 38 3.94 5.96 9.16
C THR A 38 2.52 6.30 8.72
N ALA A 39 2.41 7.20 7.74
CA ALA A 39 1.16 7.56 7.13
C ALA A 39 1.08 6.96 5.72
N TYR A 40 -0.06 6.34 5.42
CA TYR A 40 -0.46 5.95 4.07
C TYR A 40 -1.74 6.70 3.74
N PHE A 41 -1.82 7.28 2.55
CA PHE A 41 -2.97 8.09 2.20
C PHE A 41 -3.29 8.05 0.71
N GLN A 42 -4.57 8.25 0.43
CA GLN A 42 -5.12 8.39 -0.90
C GLN A 42 -5.87 9.71 -1.00
N ARG A 43 -5.75 10.35 -2.15
CA ARG A 43 -6.54 11.52 -2.55
C ARG A 43 -7.44 11.09 -3.69
N LEU A 44 -8.75 11.14 -3.43
CA LEU A 44 -9.81 10.75 -4.35
C LEU A 44 -10.93 11.78 -4.30
N GLU A 45 -11.77 11.79 -5.33
CA GLU A 45 -13.02 12.55 -5.32
C GLU A 45 -14.00 11.93 -4.31
N LYS A 46 -14.87 12.77 -3.72
CA LYS A 46 -15.77 12.39 -2.61
C LYS A 46 -16.62 11.15 -2.91
N SER A 47 -17.14 11.01 -4.13
CA SER A 47 -17.96 9.85 -4.53
C SER A 47 -17.18 8.53 -4.60
N ARG A 48 -15.84 8.58 -4.57
CA ARG A 48 -14.95 7.42 -4.67
C ARG A 48 -14.28 7.01 -3.36
N LEU A 49 -14.58 7.68 -2.24
CA LEU A 49 -13.96 7.39 -0.94
C LEU A 49 -14.16 5.94 -0.48
N ALA A 50 -15.31 5.33 -0.77
CA ALA A 50 -15.59 3.94 -0.42
C ALA A 50 -14.53 2.97 -0.97
N VAL A 51 -14.10 3.18 -2.22
CA VAL A 51 -13.06 2.37 -2.88
C VAL A 51 -11.77 2.40 -2.07
N SER A 52 -11.35 3.59 -1.61
CA SER A 52 -10.14 3.73 -0.79
C SER A 52 -10.24 2.97 0.53
N PHE A 53 -11.40 3.01 1.18
CA PHE A 53 -11.57 2.36 2.48
C PHE A 53 -11.61 0.85 2.39
N GLU A 54 -12.24 0.30 1.34
CA GLU A 54 -12.24 -1.15 1.09
C GLU A 54 -10.82 -1.66 0.83
N LEU A 55 -10.08 -0.98 -0.05
CA LEU A 55 -8.69 -1.33 -0.36
C LEU A 55 -7.78 -1.23 0.87
N GLU A 56 -7.90 -0.16 1.66
CA GLU A 56 -7.12 0.00 2.88
C GLU A 56 -7.46 -1.03 3.95
N ALA A 57 -8.74 -1.36 4.12
CA ALA A 57 -9.16 -2.38 5.08
C ALA A 57 -8.56 -3.75 4.73
N ASP A 58 -8.58 -4.12 3.45
CA ASP A 58 -7.95 -5.35 2.97
C ASP A 58 -6.43 -5.33 3.17
N ARG A 59 -5.76 -4.26 2.74
CA ARG A 59 -4.32 -4.10 2.89
C ARG A 59 -3.86 -4.16 4.35
N MET A 60 -4.62 -3.59 5.29
CA MET A 60 -4.27 -3.60 6.72
C MET A 60 -4.49 -4.96 7.39
N ARG A 61 -5.34 -5.82 6.82
CA ARG A 61 -5.71 -7.11 7.42
C ARG A 61 -5.03 -8.31 6.78
N ASN A 62 -4.79 -8.25 5.47
CA ASN A 62 -4.46 -9.41 4.65
C ASN A 62 -3.13 -9.25 3.90
N LEU A 63 -2.27 -8.32 4.31
CA LEU A 63 -1.01 -8.06 3.63
C LEU A 63 -0.10 -9.29 3.58
N HIS A 64 0.46 -9.54 2.40
CA HIS A 64 1.47 -10.57 2.23
C HIS A 64 2.84 -10.07 2.69
N LEU A 65 3.23 -10.51 3.88
CA LEU A 65 4.57 -10.31 4.43
C LEU A 65 5.41 -11.58 4.26
N GLN A 66 5.80 -11.87 3.02
CA GLN A 66 6.64 -13.04 2.74
C GLN A 66 8.10 -12.73 3.09
N ASP A 67 8.74 -13.62 3.86
CA ASP A 67 10.14 -13.46 4.32
C ASP A 67 11.12 -13.22 3.16
N LYS A 68 10.92 -13.89 2.03
CA LYS A 68 11.78 -13.75 0.85
C LYS A 68 11.75 -12.33 0.27
N GLU A 69 10.57 -11.72 0.22
CA GLU A 69 10.40 -10.34 -0.25
C GLU A 69 10.93 -9.34 0.78
N PHE A 70 10.73 -9.62 2.07
CA PHE A 70 11.28 -8.80 3.15
C PHE A 70 12.81 -8.71 3.11
N GLN A 71 13.50 -9.84 2.91
CA GLN A 71 14.96 -9.86 2.78
C GLN A 71 15.45 -9.08 1.55
N LYS A 72 14.69 -9.13 0.45
CA LYS A 72 15.02 -8.37 -0.77
C LYS A 72 14.89 -6.87 -0.54
N GLU A 73 13.81 -6.42 0.11
CA GLU A 73 13.60 -4.99 0.41
C GLU A 73 14.60 -4.45 1.45
N ILE A 74 15.03 -5.26 2.43
CA ILE A 74 16.09 -4.86 3.36
C ILE A 74 17.36 -4.44 2.61
N ASN A 75 17.76 -5.20 1.59
CA ASN A 75 18.97 -4.90 0.83
C ASN A 75 18.82 -3.61 0.01
N VAL A 76 17.62 -3.33 -0.53
CA VAL A 76 17.34 -2.10 -1.29
C VAL A 76 17.34 -0.86 -0.39
N VAL A 77 16.87 -0.98 0.86
CA VAL A 77 16.83 0.15 1.80
C VAL A 77 18.19 0.44 2.45
N MET A 78 19.11 -0.53 2.46
CA MET A 78 20.46 -0.37 3.00
C MET A 78 21.48 0.17 2.00
N GLU A 79 21.15 0.26 0.71
CA GLU A 79 21.94 0.89 -0.35
C GLU A 79 21.65 2.40 -0.43
#